data_AF-A0A183G806-F1
#
_entry.id   AF-A0A183G806-F1
#
_cell.length_a   1.000
_cell.length_b   1.000
_cell.length_c   1.000
_cell.angle_alpha   90.00
_cell.angle_beta   90.00
_cell.angle_gamma   90.00
#
_symmetry.space_group_name_H-M   'P 1'
#
loop_
_entity.id
_entity.type
_entity.pdbx_description
1 polymer ?
#
loop_
_entity_poly.entity_id
_entity_poly.type
_entity_poly.pdbx_seq_one_letter_code
_entity_poly.pdbx_strand_id
1 'polypeptide(L)'
;MTAADDYTSPTYLKRLVNVSKLSEDAIENDLLTVFSEIEQHIRVAEELRSQWFQILSDNFFRQSGGGEQILMPSKFRAAAGVIKERVLRFGTRSLLKDQIYQVQVKAEVASSDRRLQWLGKEAGEDSANVEATFCVERGTSSPASQA
;
A
#
# COMPACT_ATOMS: atom_id res chain seq x y z
N MET A 1 16.48 -6.93 15.61
CA MET A 1 16.58 -6.30 14.28
C MET A 1 15.87 -7.21 13.30
N THR A 2 14.61 -6.90 13.02
CA THR A 2 13.74 -7.65 12.13
C THR A 2 14.10 -7.32 10.68
N ALA A 3 14.17 -8.33 9.81
CA ALA A 3 14.58 -8.22 8.40
C ALA A 3 13.78 -7.20 7.55
N ALA A 4 12.65 -6.69 8.08
CA ALA A 4 11.83 -5.66 7.45
C ALA A 4 12.56 -4.32 7.22
N ASP A 5 13.56 -3.98 8.05
CA ASP A 5 14.26 -2.69 7.93
C ASP A 5 15.31 -2.66 6.80
N ASP A 6 15.75 -3.81 6.27
CA ASP A 6 16.76 -3.83 5.20
C ASP A 6 16.17 -3.42 3.83
N TYR A 7 14.86 -3.63 3.63
CA TYR A 7 14.17 -3.28 2.38
C TYR A 7 13.85 -1.78 2.27
N THR A 8 13.85 -1.06 3.38
CA THR A 8 13.64 0.39 3.46
C THR A 8 14.95 1.17 3.34
N SER A 9 16.09 0.47 3.24
CA SER A 9 17.42 1.07 3.21
C SER A 9 17.74 1.62 1.80
N PRO A 10 18.29 2.85 1.67
CA PRO A 10 18.73 3.38 0.36
C PRO A 10 19.82 2.51 -0.30
N THR A 11 20.50 1.69 0.50
CA THR A 11 21.46 0.67 0.05
C THR A 11 20.82 -0.43 -0.80
N TYR A 12 19.52 -0.68 -0.65
CA TYR A 12 18.76 -1.63 -1.47
C TYR A 12 18.64 -1.15 -2.92
N LEU A 13 18.34 0.14 -3.14
CA LEU A 13 18.30 0.73 -4.50
C LEU A 13 19.68 0.68 -5.17
N LYS A 14 20.75 0.95 -4.41
CA LYS A 14 22.13 0.86 -4.90
C LYS A 14 22.50 -0.57 -5.30
N ARG A 15 22.03 -1.59 -4.55
CA ARG A 15 22.20 -3.00 -4.91
C ARG A 15 21.44 -3.30 -6.21
N LEU A 16 20.17 -2.91 -6.32
CA LEU A 16 19.34 -3.12 -7.51
C LEU A 16 19.96 -2.58 -8.80
N VAL A 17 20.51 -1.36 -8.77
CA VAL A 17 21.14 -0.73 -9.93
C VAL A 17 22.44 -1.45 -10.33
N ASN A 18 23.12 -2.07 -9.38
CA ASN A 18 24.39 -2.76 -9.59
C ASN A 18 24.27 -4.26 -9.93
N VAL A 19 23.07 -4.86 -9.85
CA VAL A 19 22.88 -6.26 -10.25
C VAL A 19 22.76 -6.33 -11.77
N SER A 20 23.86 -6.67 -12.43
CA SER A 20 23.96 -6.80 -13.89
C SER A 20 23.04 -7.88 -14.51
N LYS A 21 22.42 -8.75 -13.70
CA LYS A 21 21.35 -9.68 -14.08
C LYS A 21 20.43 -9.94 -12.89
N LEU A 22 19.35 -9.17 -12.76
CA LEU A 22 18.24 -9.57 -11.88
C LEU A 22 17.46 -10.68 -12.57
N SER A 23 17.20 -11.80 -11.88
CA SER A 23 16.31 -12.82 -12.41
C SER A 23 14.87 -12.31 -12.42
N GLU A 24 14.07 -12.78 -13.37
CA GLU A 24 12.64 -12.46 -13.45
C GLU A 24 11.92 -12.80 -12.14
N ASP A 25 12.22 -13.95 -11.55
CA ASP A 25 11.64 -14.39 -10.26
C ASP A 25 11.95 -13.39 -9.12
N ALA A 26 13.16 -12.83 -9.10
CA ALA A 26 13.56 -11.87 -8.08
C ALA A 26 12.90 -10.50 -8.29
N ILE A 27 12.55 -10.16 -9.54
CA ILE A 27 11.79 -8.95 -9.84
C ILE A 27 10.33 -9.13 -9.44
N GLU A 28 9.72 -10.27 -9.82
CA GLU A 28 8.34 -10.62 -9.50
C GLU A 28 8.11 -10.69 -7.98
N ASN A 29 8.92 -11.46 -7.25
CA ASN A 29 8.80 -11.60 -5.79
C ASN A 29 8.93 -10.25 -5.07
N ASP A 30 9.83 -9.40 -5.53
CA ASP A 30 9.98 -8.09 -4.92
C ASP A 30 8.80 -7.16 -5.22
N LEU A 31 8.25 -7.21 -6.43
CA LEU A 31 7.06 -6.42 -6.75
C LEU A 31 5.86 -6.88 -5.92
N LEU A 32 5.68 -8.20 -5.75
CA LEU A 32 4.67 -8.76 -4.84
C LEU A 32 4.87 -8.27 -3.40
N THR A 33 6.11 -8.26 -2.93
CA THR A 33 6.45 -7.72 -1.61
C THR A 33 6.13 -6.22 -1.51
N VAL A 34 6.43 -5.45 -2.56
CA VAL A 34 6.13 -4.01 -2.60
C VAL A 34 4.62 -3.75 -2.60
N PHE A 35 3.84 -4.54 -3.35
CA PHE A 35 2.38 -4.40 -3.37
C PHE A 35 1.75 -4.75 -2.02
N SER A 36 2.14 -5.85 -1.40
CA SER A 36 1.63 -6.23 -0.07
C SER A 36 1.96 -5.20 1.01
N GLU A 37 3.15 -4.60 0.97
CA GLU A 37 3.53 -3.51 1.87
C GLU A 37 2.74 -2.22 1.62
N ILE A 38 2.44 -1.89 0.35
CA ILE A 38 1.57 -0.76 0.02
C ILE A 38 0.17 -0.98 0.56
N GLU A 39 -0.43 -2.15 0.33
CA GLU A 39 -1.76 -2.50 0.86
C GLU A 39 -1.80 -2.43 2.37
N GLN A 40 -0.78 -2.97 3.04
CA GLN A 40 -0.68 -2.91 4.49
C GLN A 40 -0.63 -1.45 4.98
N HIS A 41 0.12 -0.59 4.31
CA HIS A 41 0.18 0.83 4.65
C HIS A 41 -1.13 1.58 4.36
N ILE A 42 -1.89 1.18 3.33
CA ILE A 42 -3.22 1.72 3.06
C ILE A 42 -4.18 1.32 4.19
N ARG A 43 -4.21 0.06 4.61
CA ARG A 43 -5.04 -0.39 5.75
C ARG A 43 -4.73 0.38 7.04
N VAL A 44 -3.44 0.58 7.32
CA VAL A 44 -3.00 1.39 8.48
C VAL A 44 -3.45 2.85 8.33
N ALA A 45 -3.45 3.41 7.11
CA ALA A 45 -3.96 4.76 6.85
C ALA A 45 -5.47 4.86 7.10
N GLU A 46 -6.23 3.86 6.67
CA GLU A 46 -7.68 3.78 6.87
C GLU A 46 -8.02 3.68 8.35
N GLU A 47 -7.32 2.83 9.10
CA GLU A 47 -7.46 2.70 10.54
C GLU A 47 -7.14 4.02 11.26
N LEU A 48 -6.02 4.66 10.90
CA LEU A 48 -5.65 5.96 11.45
C LEU A 48 -6.73 7.03 11.17
N ARG A 49 -7.34 6.98 9.99
CA ARG A 49 -8.45 7.87 9.61
C ARG A 49 -9.70 7.58 10.44
N SER A 50 -10.05 6.31 10.64
CA SER A 50 -11.20 5.90 11.47
C SER A 50 -11.04 6.36 12.92
N GLN A 51 -9.85 6.17 13.50
CA GLN A 51 -9.52 6.65 14.85
C GLN A 51 -9.62 8.17 14.96
N TRP A 52 -9.14 8.90 13.95
CA TRP A 52 -9.27 10.34 13.90
C TRP A 52 -10.74 10.79 13.89
N PHE A 53 -11.59 10.16 13.08
CA PHE A 53 -13.01 10.48 13.04
C PHE A 53 -13.74 10.13 14.34
N GLN A 54 -13.39 9.03 14.99
CA GLN A 54 -13.92 8.68 16.31
C GLN A 54 -13.58 9.77 17.35
N ILE A 55 -12.32 10.20 17.42
CA ILE A 55 -11.89 11.25 18.35
C ILE A 55 -12.60 12.58 18.09
N LEU A 56 -12.85 12.91 16.82
CA LEU A 56 -13.61 14.12 16.46
C LEU A 56 -15.09 14.02 16.80
N SER A 57 -15.67 12.81 16.71
CA SER A 57 -17.08 12.54 17.00
C SER A 57 -17.34 12.47 18.51
N ASP A 58 -16.35 12.04 19.27
CA ASP A 58 -16.43 11.95 20.73
C ASP A 58 -16.24 13.33 21.38
N ASN A 59 -17.00 13.58 22.46
CA ASN A 59 -16.80 14.76 23.30
C ASN A 59 -15.43 14.76 24.00
N PHE A 60 -14.66 13.66 23.91
CA PHE A 60 -13.31 13.53 24.46
C PHE A 60 -12.39 14.66 24.01
N PHE A 61 -12.39 15.00 22.72
CA PHE A 61 -11.54 16.09 22.21
C PHE A 61 -11.91 17.44 22.86
N ARG A 62 -13.21 17.72 23.02
CA ARG A 62 -13.69 18.98 23.64
C ARG A 62 -13.46 19.03 25.15
N GLN A 63 -13.42 17.88 25.81
CA GLN A 63 -13.18 17.73 27.25
C GLN A 63 -11.69 17.63 27.59
N SER A 64 -10.83 17.34 26.61
CA SER A 64 -9.39 17.27 26.79
C SER A 64 -8.76 18.63 27.09
N GLY A 65 -7.64 18.64 27.83
CA GLY A 65 -6.92 19.87 28.16
C GLY A 65 -6.31 20.52 26.91
N GLY A 66 -6.13 21.85 26.91
CA GLY A 66 -5.65 22.59 25.73
C GLY A 66 -4.33 22.07 25.13
N GLY A 67 -3.42 21.54 25.96
CA GLY A 67 -2.20 20.88 25.48
C GLY A 67 -2.46 19.56 24.75
N GLU A 68 -3.44 18.77 25.20
CA GLU A 68 -3.85 17.52 24.56
C GLU A 68 -4.58 17.78 23.24
N GLN A 69 -5.41 18.83 23.18
CA GLN A 69 -6.06 19.29 21.94
C GLN A 69 -5.06 19.66 20.84
N ILE A 70 -3.84 20.10 21.19
CA ILE A 70 -2.77 20.39 20.22
C ILE A 70 -1.93 19.16 19.94
N LEU A 71 -1.61 18.38 20.98
CA LEU A 71 -0.76 17.20 20.86
C LEU A 71 -1.43 16.11 20.00
N MET A 72 -2.72 15.87 20.19
CA MET A 72 -3.44 14.81 19.47
C MET A 72 -3.39 15.00 17.94
N PRO A 73 -3.81 16.14 17.35
CA PRO A 73 -3.66 16.39 15.92
C PRO A 73 -2.21 16.28 15.43
N SER A 74 -1.23 16.71 16.24
CA SER A 74 0.18 16.62 15.86
C SER A 74 0.67 15.17 15.70
N LYS A 75 0.21 14.26 16.57
CA LYS A 75 0.53 12.82 16.49
C LYS A 75 -0.08 12.18 15.24
N PHE A 76 -1.36 12.46 14.97
CA PHE A 76 -2.04 11.99 13.76
C PHE A 76 -1.36 12.51 12.49
N ARG A 77 -0.97 13.79 12.48
CA ARG A 77 -0.22 14.39 11.37
C ARG A 77 1.14 13.73 11.16
N ALA A 78 1.88 13.47 12.22
CA ALA A 78 3.17 12.80 12.15
C ALA A 78 3.02 11.36 11.62
N ALA A 79 2.05 10.60 12.13
CA ALA A 79 1.74 9.25 11.68
C ALA A 79 1.33 9.21 10.21
N ALA A 80 0.43 10.12 9.79
CA ALA A 80 0.03 10.25 8.40
C ALA A 80 1.21 10.63 7.48
N GLY A 81 2.12 11.48 7.97
CA GLY A 81 3.37 11.82 7.27
C GLY A 81 4.24 10.60 7.00
N VAL A 82 4.48 9.77 8.03
CA VAL A 82 5.26 8.53 7.89
C VAL A 82 4.61 7.56 6.91
N ILE A 83 3.29 7.36 7.00
CA ILE A 83 2.56 6.47 6.09
C ILE A 83 2.70 6.97 4.65
N LYS A 84 2.51 8.28 4.42
CA LYS A 84 2.67 8.90 3.10
C LYS A 84 4.07 8.67 2.54
N GLU A 85 5.11 8.91 3.34
CA GLU A 85 6.50 8.70 2.91
C GLU A 85 6.77 7.24 2.54
N ARG A 86 6.26 6.29 3.32
CA ARG A 86 6.41 4.85 3.04
C ARG A 86 5.71 4.46 1.74
N VAL A 87 4.46 4.87 1.55
CA VAL A 87 3.71 4.60 0.31
C VAL A 87 4.41 5.21 -0.91
N LEU A 88 4.87 6.45 -0.82
CA LEU A 88 5.62 7.10 -1.90
C LEU A 88 6.93 6.37 -2.23
N ARG A 89 7.64 5.88 -1.22
CA ARG A 89 8.88 5.14 -1.40
C ARG A 89 8.65 3.80 -2.10
N PHE A 90 7.64 3.05 -1.67
CA PHE A 90 7.25 1.80 -2.30
C PHE A 90 6.72 2.01 -3.72
N GLY A 91 5.91 3.03 -3.96
CA GLY A 91 5.46 3.40 -5.31
C GLY A 91 6.59 3.82 -6.23
N THR A 92 7.60 4.53 -5.73
CA THR A 92 8.79 4.88 -6.52
C THR A 92 9.59 3.61 -6.87
N ARG A 93 9.71 2.67 -5.93
CA ARG A 93 10.39 1.39 -6.15
C ARG A 93 9.69 0.52 -7.19
N SER A 94 8.36 0.45 -7.19
CA SER A 94 7.63 -0.32 -8.21
C SER A 94 7.85 0.27 -9.61
N LEU A 95 7.79 1.60 -9.76
CA LEU A 95 8.06 2.28 -11.04
C LEU A 95 9.50 2.05 -11.53
N LEU A 96 10.50 2.15 -10.64
CA LEU A 96 11.90 1.90 -11.01
C LEU A 96 12.11 0.45 -11.45
N LYS A 97 11.50 -0.51 -10.76
CA LYS A 97 11.57 -1.92 -11.14
C LYS A 97 10.89 -2.21 -12.46
N ASP A 98 9.75 -1.57 -12.71
CA ASP A 98 9.06 -1.64 -13.99
C ASP A 98 9.96 -1.20 -15.14
N GLN A 99 10.67 -0.08 -14.95
CA GLN A 99 11.63 0.41 -15.93
C GLN A 99 12.82 -0.52 -16.14
N ILE A 100 13.39 -1.07 -15.06
CA ILE A 100 14.49 -2.05 -15.16
C ILE A 100 14.02 -3.29 -15.94
N TYR A 101 12.82 -3.78 -15.66
CA TYR A 101 12.25 -4.91 -16.39
C TYR A 101 12.10 -4.60 -17.89
N GLN A 102 11.58 -3.42 -18.24
CA GLN A 102 11.47 -3.01 -19.65
C GLN A 102 12.82 -2.93 -20.35
N VAL A 103 13.88 -2.50 -19.67
CA VAL A 103 15.23 -2.49 -20.23
C VAL A 103 15.73 -3.92 -20.47
N GLN A 104 15.45 -4.85 -19.56
CA GLN A 104 15.83 -6.27 -19.71
C GLN A 104 15.06 -6.96 -20.84
N VAL A 105 13.78 -6.63 -21.02
CA VAL A 105 12.98 -7.11 -22.16
C VAL A 105 13.56 -6.59 -23.48
N LYS A 106 13.91 -5.30 -23.56
CA LYS A 106 14.57 -4.71 -24.75
C LYS A 106 15.94 -5.32 -25.03
N ALA A 107 16.62 -5.81 -23.99
CA ALA A 107 17.90 -6.50 -24.10
C ALA A 107 17.76 -8.01 -24.40
N GLU A 108 16.54 -8.52 -24.62
CA GLU A 108 16.22 -9.95 -24.82
C GLU A 108 16.67 -10.86 -23.66
N VAL A 109 16.87 -10.28 -22.47
CA VAL A 109 17.23 -11.01 -21.24
C VAL A 109 16.00 -11.48 -20.47
N ALA A 110 14.86 -10.82 -20.69
CA ALA A 110 13.59 -11.12 -20.04
C ALA A 110 12.42 -11.25 -21.03
N SER A 111 11.45 -12.10 -20.71
CA SER A 111 10.27 -12.40 -21.53
C SER A 111 9.13 -11.40 -21.29
N SER A 112 8.72 -10.66 -22.32
CA SER A 112 7.59 -9.74 -22.24
C SER A 112 6.26 -10.46 -21.92
N ASP A 113 6.07 -11.68 -22.42
CA ASP A 113 4.82 -12.43 -22.28
C ASP A 113 4.60 -12.89 -20.83
N ARG A 114 5.68 -13.24 -20.14
CA ARG A 114 5.66 -13.65 -18.74
C ARG A 114 5.15 -12.53 -17.83
N ARG A 115 5.60 -11.30 -18.07
CA ARG A 115 5.13 -10.11 -17.34
C ARG A 115 3.63 -9.87 -17.49
N LEU A 116 3.12 -10.00 -18.71
CA LEU A 116 1.70 -9.78 -19.00
C LEU A 116 0.83 -10.86 -18.35
N GLN A 117 1.30 -12.11 -18.32
CA GLN A 117 0.62 -13.19 -17.60
C GLN A 117 0.57 -12.93 -16.09
N TRP A 118 1.67 -12.45 -15.51
CA TRP A 118 1.71 -12.13 -14.10
C TRP A 118 0.78 -10.95 -13.74
N LEU A 119 0.86 -9.83 -14.46
CA LEU A 119 -0.03 -8.67 -14.25
C LEU A 119 -1.50 -9.03 -14.49
N GLY A 120 -1.78 -9.89 -15.47
CA GLY A 120 -3.13 -10.36 -15.78
C GLY A 120 -3.71 -11.32 -14.72
N LYS A 121 -2.86 -12.06 -14.01
CA LYS A 121 -3.28 -13.00 -12.97
C LYS A 121 -3.78 -12.27 -11.72
N GLU A 122 -3.10 -11.22 -11.29
CA GLU A 122 -3.50 -10.41 -10.13
C GLU A 122 -4.78 -9.59 -10.42
N ALA A 123 -4.92 -9.03 -11.63
CA ALA A 123 -6.13 -8.29 -12.01
C ALA A 123 -7.41 -9.15 -12.05
N GLY A 124 -7.27 -10.45 -12.33
CA GLY A 124 -8.36 -11.42 -12.30
C GLY A 124 -8.79 -11.83 -10.89
N GLU A 125 -7.88 -11.78 -9.91
CA GLU A 125 -8.16 -12.12 -8.50
C GLU A 125 -8.70 -10.91 -7.72
N ASP A 126 -8.24 -9.69 -8.03
CA ASP A 126 -8.72 -8.45 -7.38
C ASP A 126 -10.08 -7.94 -7.90
N SER A 127 -10.40 -8.17 -9.18
CA SER A 127 -11.69 -7.74 -9.74
C SER A 127 -12.89 -8.46 -9.10
N ALA A 128 -12.73 -9.72 -8.69
CA ALA A 128 -13.76 -10.47 -7.97
C ALA A 128 -13.95 -9.98 -6.51
N ASN A 129 -12.89 -9.46 -5.87
CA ASN A 129 -12.93 -9.02 -4.47
C ASN A 129 -13.40 -7.56 -4.31
N VAL A 130 -13.08 -6.68 -5.25
CA VAL A 130 -13.57 -5.28 -5.23
C VAL A 130 -15.08 -5.22 -5.50
N GLU A 131 -15.59 -6.08 -6.39
CA GLU A 131 -17.03 -6.14 -6.69
C GLU A 131 -17.84 -6.73 -5.53
N ALA A 132 -17.27 -7.70 -4.78
CA ALA A 132 -17.87 -8.23 -3.56
C ALA A 132 -17.91 -7.20 -2.42
N THR A 133 -16.86 -6.38 -2.27
CA THR A 133 -16.80 -5.35 -1.21
C THR A 133 -17.76 -4.19 -1.49
N PHE A 134 -17.93 -3.81 -2.76
CA PHE A 134 -18.87 -2.75 -3.16
C PHE A 134 -20.34 -3.19 -3.14
N CYS A 135 -20.62 -4.50 -3.27
CA CYS A 135 -21.97 -5.03 -3.12
C CYS A 135 -22.44 -5.12 -1.65
N VAL A 136 -21.52 -5.27 -0.69
CA VAL A 136 -21.86 -5.31 0.75
C VAL A 136 -22.30 -3.94 1.28
N GLU A 137 -21.71 -2.84 0.79
CA GLU A 137 -22.10 -1.48 1.22
C GLU A 137 -23.43 -0.97 0.65
N ARG A 138 -23.98 -1.61 -0.40
CA ARG A 138 -25.30 -1.25 -0.99
C ARG A 138 -26.46 -2.16 -0.57
N GLY A 139 -26.21 -3.09 0.36
CA GLY A 139 -27.11 -4.20 0.62
C GLY A 139 -27.79 -4.22 1.99
N THR A 140 -28.19 -3.09 2.58
CA THR A 140 -29.11 -3.11 3.74
C THR A 140 -30.14 -1.96 3.70
N SER A 141 -31.09 -2.05 2.77
CA SER A 141 -32.42 -1.48 3.00
C SER A 141 -33.46 -2.58 2.83
N SER A 142 -33.64 -3.35 3.90
CA SER A 142 -34.84 -4.17 4.08
C SER A 142 -36.01 -3.22 4.41
N PRO A 143 -37.11 -3.19 3.64
CA PRO A 143 -38.32 -2.54 4.11
C PRO A 143 -38.99 -3.47 5.11
N ALA A 144 -38.89 -3.10 6.39
CA ALA A 144 -39.73 -3.64 7.43
C ALA A 144 -41.21 -3.40 7.09
N SER A 145 -41.96 -4.50 7.06
CA SER A 145 -43.40 -4.57 7.18
C SER A 145 -43.91 -3.67 8.31
N GLN A 146 -44.98 -2.90 8.06
CA GLN A 146 -46.02 -2.65 9.07
C GLN A 146 -47.31 -2.10 8.46
N ALA A 147 -48.39 -2.82 8.81
CA ALA A 147 -49.82 -2.48 8.88
C ALA A 147 -50.59 -2.15 7.59
#